data_AF-A0A2V7X8F0-F1
#
_entry.id   AF-A0A2V7X8F0-F1
#
_cell.length_a   1.000
_cell.length_b   1.000
_cell.length_c   1.000
_cell.angle_alpha   90.00
_cell.angle_beta   90.00
_cell.angle_gamma   90.00
#
_symmetry.space_group_name_H-M   'P 1'
#
loop_
_entity.id
_entity.type
_entity.pdbx_description
1 polymer ?
#
loop_
_entity_poly.entity_id
_entity_poly.type
_entity_poly.pdbx_seq_one_letter_code
_entity_poly.pdbx_strand_id
1 'polypeptide(L)' 'MLTNDFRIAKVQKSLRWFEDDIAFLDMRVKMLSKERQETARKFAAAVIDETRAELERLLQQNPDETNDASGSHPEPAD' A
#
# COMPACT_ATOMS: atom_id res chain seq x y z
N MET A 1 -7.03 11.05 13.76
CA MET A 1 -5.91 10.48 12.99
C MET A 1 -6.47 9.45 12.03
N LEU A 2 -5.96 9.30 10.80
CA LEU A 2 -6.34 8.17 9.95
C LEU A 2 -5.94 6.88 10.68
N THR A 3 -6.86 5.93 10.82
CA THR A 3 -6.54 4.61 11.35
C THR A 3 -5.59 3.89 10.40
N ASN A 4 -4.81 2.94 10.95
CA ASN A 4 -3.90 2.16 10.15
C ASN A 4 -4.63 1.35 9.05
N ASP A 5 -5.83 0.85 9.32
CA ASP A 5 -6.69 0.19 8.33
C ASP A 5 -6.97 1.05 7.11
N PHE A 6 -7.29 2.34 7.32
CA PHE A 6 -7.52 3.25 6.21
C PHE A 6 -6.23 3.43 5.39
N ARG A 7 -5.08 3.51 6.05
CA ARG A 7 -3.78 3.64 5.38
C ARG A 7 -3.47 2.38 4.57
N ILE A 8 -3.68 1.19 5.14
CA ILE A 8 -3.52 -0.09 4.46
C ILE A 8 -4.41 -0.16 3.22
N ALA A 9 -5.71 0.10 3.36
CA ALA A 9 -6.66 0.04 2.25
C ALA A 9 -6.26 1.01 1.11
N LYS A 10 -5.79 2.21 1.47
CA LYS A 10 -5.29 3.18 0.50
C LYS A 10 -4.04 2.69 -0.23
N VAL A 11 -3.05 2.16 0.49
CA VAL A 11 -1.80 1.65 -0.10
C VAL A 11 -2.07 0.43 -0.98
N GLN A 12 -2.91 -0.51 -0.53
CA GLN A 12 -3.34 -1.67 -1.33
C GLN A 12 -4.01 -1.25 -2.64
N LYS A 13 -4.91 -0.26 -2.58
CA LYS A 13 -5.59 0.27 -3.77
C LYS A 13 -4.61 0.89 -4.76
N SER A 14 -3.67 1.71 -4.27
CA SER A 14 -2.62 2.30 -5.12
C SER A 14 -1.71 1.25 -5.74
N LEU A 15 -1.28 0.26 -4.96
CA LEU A 15 -0.42 -0.83 -5.44
C LEU A 15 -1.10 -1.58 -6.58
N ARG A 16 -2.37 -1.96 -6.40
CA ARG A 16 -3.15 -2.64 -7.44
C ARG A 16 -3.22 -1.81 -8.73
N TRP A 17 -3.44 -0.51 -8.62
CA TRP A 17 -3.44 0.37 -9.79
C TRP A 17 -2.10 0.38 -10.50
N PHE A 18 -0.97 0.44 -9.78
CA PHE A 18 0.34 0.39 -10.41
C PHE A 18 0.64 -0.96 -11.08
N GLU A 19 0.25 -2.06 -10.45
CA GLU A 19 0.43 -3.42 -10.99
C GLU A 19 -0.43 -3.67 -12.23
N ASP A 20 -1.66 -3.16 -12.26
CA ASP A 20 -2.53 -3.23 -13.44
C ASP A 20 -2.00 -2.32 -14.57
N ASP A 21 -1.46 -1.15 -14.21
CA ASP A 21 -1.03 -0.12 -15.16
C ASP A 21 0.32 -0.42 -15.83
N ILE A 22 1.23 -1.13 -15.15
CA ILE A 22 2.58 -1.41 -15.65
C ILE A 22 2.55 -2.17 -16.98
N ALA A 23 1.52 -2.99 -17.21
CA ALA A 23 1.32 -3.72 -18.46
C ALA A 23 1.15 -2.78 -19.68
N PHE A 24 0.71 -1.54 -19.46
CA PHE A 24 0.51 -0.54 -20.51
C PHE A 24 1.68 0.45 -20.63
N LEU A 25 2.70 0.35 -19.76
CA LEU A 25 3.80 1.30 -19.69
C LEU A 25 4.54 1.42 -21.02
N ASP A 26 4.90 0.28 -21.63
CA ASP A 26 5.64 0.26 -22.90
C ASP A 26 4.90 0.97 -24.03
N MET A 27 3.56 0.85 -24.07
CA MET A 27 2.75 1.57 -25.05
C MET A 27 2.79 3.09 -24.84
N ARG A 28 2.83 3.56 -23.58
CA ARG A 28 2.85 4.99 -23.24
C ARG A 28 4.20 5.63 -23.53
N VAL A 29 5.28 4.91 -23.30
CA VAL A 29 6.65 5.43 -23.47
C VAL A 29 7.22 5.21 -24.87
N LYS A 30 6.49 4.51 -25.76
CA LYS A 30 7.00 4.12 -27.10
C LYS A 30 7.57 5.26 -27.95
N MET A 31 7.08 6.49 -27.77
CA MET A 31 7.52 7.67 -28.53
C MET A 31 8.73 8.38 -27.91
N LEU A 32 9.19 7.94 -26.73
CA LEU A 32 10.35 8.50 -26.04
C LEU A 32 11.64 7.84 -26.54
N SER A 33 12.78 8.49 -26.27
CA SER A 33 14.10 7.87 -26.49
C SER A 33 14.28 6.62 -25.65
N LYS A 34 15.14 5.69 -26.10
CA LYS A 34 15.42 4.43 -25.36
C LYS A 34 15.81 4.67 -23.91
N GLU A 35 16.69 5.64 -23.67
CA GLU A 35 17.11 6.05 -22.33
C GLU A 35 15.94 6.49 -21.43
N ARG A 36 14.99 7.27 -21.99
CA ARG A 36 13.80 7.70 -21.28
C ARG A 36 12.83 6.55 -21.02
N GLN A 37 12.70 5.61 -21.97
CA GLN A 37 11.91 4.39 -21.76
C GLN A 37 12.49 3.53 -20.64
N GLU A 38 13.81 3.33 -20.62
CA GLU A 38 14.49 2.59 -19.56
C GLU A 38 14.37 3.26 -18.21
N THR A 39 14.54 4.58 -18.16
CA THR A 39 14.33 5.36 -16.93
C THR A 39 12.89 5.22 -16.43
N ALA A 40 11.89 5.31 -17.31
CA ALA A 40 10.49 5.14 -16.94
C ALA A 40 10.18 3.74 -16.41
N ARG A 41 10.75 2.68 -17.03
CA ARG A 41 10.60 1.30 -16.54
C ARG A 41 11.22 1.11 -15.15
N LYS A 42 12.44 1.61 -14.95
CA LYS A 42 13.11 1.55 -13.64
C LYS A 42 12.34 2.30 -12.56
N PHE A 43 11.85 3.49 -12.90
CA PHE A 43 11.04 4.29 -11.97
C PHE A 43 9.74 3.58 -11.60
N ALA A 44 9.00 3.06 -12.58
CA ALA A 44 7.75 2.34 -12.31
C ALA A 44 7.97 1.10 -11.42
N ALA A 45 9.03 0.32 -11.68
CA ALA A 45 9.41 -0.81 -10.84
C ALA A 45 9.74 -0.37 -9.40
N ALA A 46 10.57 0.66 -9.23
CA ALA A 46 10.94 1.18 -7.91
C ALA A 46 9.71 1.65 -7.12
N VAL A 47 8.78 2.37 -7.75
CA VAL A 47 7.54 2.83 -7.09
C VAL A 47 6.69 1.66 -6.62
N ILE A 48 6.56 0.59 -7.42
CA ILE A 48 5.82 -0.61 -7.01
C ILE A 48 6.50 -1.28 -5.82
N ASP A 49 7.82 -1.46 -5.88
CA ASP A 49 8.57 -2.12 -4.81
C ASP A 49 8.52 -1.32 -3.50
N GLU A 50 8.68 0.01 -3.56
CA GLU A 50 8.51 0.90 -2.41
C GLU A 50 7.08 0.83 -1.84
N THR A 51 6.07 0.79 -2.70
CA THR A 51 4.67 0.69 -2.26
C THR A 51 4.38 -0.65 -1.58
N ARG A 52 4.98 -1.75 -2.06
CA ARG A 52 4.90 -3.07 -1.42
C ARG A 52 5.58 -3.06 -0.05
N ALA A 53 6.77 -2.46 0.06
CA ALA A 53 7.48 -2.35 1.32
C ALA A 53 6.70 -1.51 2.36
N GLU A 54 6.06 -0.42 1.93
CA GLU A 54 5.19 0.37 2.84
C GLU A 54 3.95 -0.44 3.28
N LEU A 55 3.34 -1.21 2.37
CA LEU A 55 2.23 -2.08 2.73
C LEU A 55 2.64 -3.12 3.78
N GLU A 56 3.78 -3.77 3.57
CA GLU A 56 4.33 -4.74 4.53
C GLU A 56 4.59 -4.08 5.90
N ARG A 57 5.22 -2.90 5.91
CA ARG A 57 5.47 -2.12 7.13
C ARG A 57 4.17 -1.79 7.87
N LEU A 58 3.12 -1.39 7.15
CA LEU A 58 1.82 -1.09 7.74
C LEU A 58 1.16 -2.36 8.30
N LEU A 59 1.21 -3.48 7.60
CA LEU A 59 0.66 -4.76 8.08
C LEU A 59 1.37 -5.23 9.35
N GLN A 60 2.70 -5.08 9.42
CA GLN A 60 3.49 -5.37 10.63
C GLN A 60 3.16 -4.45 11.82
N GLN A 61 2.58 -3.27 11.57
CA GLN A 61 2.14 -2.33 12.61
C GLN A 61 0.71 -2.60 13.11
N ASN A 62 -0.01 -3.58 12.54
CA ASN A 62 -1.36 -3.99 12.98
C ASN A 62 -1.46 -5.41 13.57
N PRO A 63 -0.60 -5.84 14.52
CA PRO A 63 -0.86 -7.07 15.26
C PRO A 63 -1.81 -6.88 16.47
N ASP A 64 -2.10 -5.65 16.92
CA ASP A 64 -2.61 -5.40 18.29
C ASP A 64 -3.96 -4.66 18.45
N GLU A 65 -4.76 -4.41 17.40
CA GLU A 65 -6.16 -3.96 17.63
C GLU A 65 -7.14 -5.13 17.94
N THR A 66 -6.64 -6.37 18.02
CA THR A 66 -7.45 -7.55 18.39
C THR A 66 -7.20 -8.01 19.84
N ASN A 67 -6.41 -7.27 20.63
CA ASN A 67 -6.06 -7.67 22.00
C ASN A 67 -6.44 -6.63 23.07
N ASP A 68 -7.61 -6.01 22.91
CA ASP A 68 -8.31 -5.37 24.03
C ASP A 68 -9.76 -5.89 24.12
N ALA A 69 -9.88 -7.21 24.10
CA ALA A 69 -11.00 -7.94 24.69
C ALA A 69 -10.71 -8.25 26.18
N SER A 70 -10.14 -7.28 26.90
CA SER A 70 -9.81 -7.41 28.33
C SER A 70 -10.71 -6.53 29.16
N GLY A 71 -11.89 -7.07 29.46
CA GLY A 71 -12.58 -6.98 30.75
C GLY A 71 -12.75 -5.60 31.40
N SER A 72 -13.99 -5.13 31.45
CA SER A 72 -14.75 -4.84 32.68
C SER A 72 -15.92 -3.92 32.32
N HIS A 73 -17.07 -4.52 32.03
CA HIS A 73 -18.33 -3.80 32.15
C HIS A 73 -18.60 -3.70 33.66
N PRO A 74 -18.64 -2.52 34.30
CA PRO A 74 -19.04 -2.45 35.69
C PRO A 74 -20.55 -2.73 35.75
N GLU A 75 -20.91 -3.80 36.43
CA GLU A 75 -22.29 -4.11 36.79
C GLU A 75 -22.80 -3.01 37.75
N PRO A 76 -23.98 -2.40 37.51
CA PRO A 76 -24.53 -1.44 38.44
C PRO A 76 -25.04 -2.19 39.68
N ALA A 77 -24.49 -1.84 40.86
CA ALA A 77 -25.06 -2.31 42.12
C ALA A 77 -26.42 -1.62 42.37
N ASP A 78 -27.42 -2.44 42.70
CA ASP A 78 -28.79 -2.08 43.14
C ASP A 78 -28.76 -1.29 44.46
#